data_AF-A0A7K2TQU1-F1
#
_entry.id   AF-A0A7K2TQU1-F1
#
_cell.length_a   1.000
_cell.length_b   1.000
_cell.length_c   1.000
_cell.angle_alpha   90.00
_cell.angle_beta   90.00
_cell.angle_gamma   90.00
#
_symmetry.space_group_name_H-M   'P 1'
#
loop_
_entity.id
_entity.type
_entity.pdbx_description
1 polymer ?
#
loop_
_entity_poly.entity_id
_entity_poly.type
_entity_poly.pdbx_seq_one_letter_code
_entity_poly.pdbx_strand_id
1 'polypeptide(L)'
;MSDADGQMRAELAELEALEAAEAAGDSLVAPESTTAPPPGGWLPCPCCGHQMFGEMGSYDICSVCFWEEDLAQLRWPWSFGANAVCLVDAQRNYQRFGAMEERFLRHVRPPAQDEPLDPEWRPIDPSRDSFETPSSSGAWPEDLSALYWWRPTFWRRDEQPTAPPAPIQE
;
A
#
# COMPACT_ATOMS: atom_id res chain seq x y z
N MET A 1 16.55 31.37 39.08
CA MET A 1 15.73 30.18 38.74
C MET A 1 15.46 30.32 37.27
N SER A 2 16.31 29.68 36.46
CA SER A 2 16.50 30.00 35.04
C SER A 2 15.32 29.54 34.19
N ASP A 3 15.05 30.26 33.10
CA ASP A 3 14.04 29.91 32.10
C ASP A 3 14.09 28.45 31.63
N ALA A 4 15.28 27.82 31.70
CA ALA A 4 15.48 26.39 31.41
C ALA A 4 14.68 25.45 32.33
N ASP A 5 14.50 25.78 33.61
CA ASP A 5 13.68 24.99 34.53
C ASP A 5 12.19 25.12 34.21
N GLY A 6 11.78 26.26 33.67
CA GLY A 6 10.41 26.49 33.20
C GLY A 6 10.12 25.70 31.92
N GLN A 7 11.06 25.69 30.99
CA GLN A 7 10.95 24.99 29.72
C GLN A 7 10.94 23.47 29.90
N MET A 8 11.85 22.93 30.73
CA MET A 8 11.87 21.51 31.08
C MET A 8 10.56 21.05 31.73
N ARG A 9 9.97 21.89 32.59
CA ARG A 9 8.68 21.58 33.24
C ARG A 9 7.50 21.62 32.26
N ALA A 10 7.56 22.50 31.26
CA ALA A 10 6.53 22.55 30.22
C ALA A 10 6.61 21.34 29.29
N GLU A 11 7.81 20.94 28.86
CA GLU A 11 8.03 19.74 28.05
C GLU A 11 7.60 18.46 28.77
N LEU A 12 7.90 18.35 30.07
CA LEU A 12 7.48 17.21 30.88
C LEU A 12 5.95 17.12 31.01
N ALA A 13 5.28 18.26 31.22
CA ALA A 13 3.83 18.34 31.31
C ALA A 13 3.14 18.02 29.96
N GLU A 14 3.76 18.38 28.84
CA GLU A 14 3.29 18.05 27.51
C GLU A 14 3.39 16.54 27.23
N LEU A 15 4.50 15.90 27.63
CA LEU A 15 4.66 14.44 27.55
C LEU A 15 3.65 13.69 28.44
N GLU A 16 3.46 14.14 29.68
CA GLU A 16 2.47 13.55 30.59
C GLU A 16 1.03 13.66 30.06
N ALA A 17 0.70 14.76 29.37
CA ALA A 17 -0.60 14.95 28.74
C ALA A 17 -0.82 14.00 27.54
N LEU A 18 0.23 13.74 26.75
CA LEU A 18 0.19 12.78 25.65
C LEU A 18 0.01 11.35 26.15
N GLU A 19 0.76 10.95 27.18
CA GLU A 19 0.64 9.63 27.82
C GLU A 19 -0.75 9.44 28.46
N ALA A 20 -1.33 10.48 29.06
CA ALA A 20 -2.67 10.44 29.61
C ALA A 20 -3.76 10.31 28.53
N ALA A 21 -3.60 10.95 27.37
CA ALA A 21 -4.53 10.84 26.24
C ALA A 21 -4.50 9.42 25.64
N GLU A 22 -3.31 8.83 25.51
CA GLU A 22 -3.14 7.45 25.06
C GLU A 22 -3.73 6.44 26.07
N ALA A 23 -3.50 6.64 27.37
CA ALA A 23 -4.06 5.80 28.44
C ALA A 23 -5.58 5.92 28.60
N ALA A 24 -6.17 7.07 28.24
CA ALA A 24 -7.61 7.28 28.26
C ALA A 24 -8.35 6.53 27.15
N GLY A 25 -7.63 5.91 26.20
CA GLY A 25 -8.25 5.24 25.05
C GLY A 25 -9.06 6.20 24.20
N ASP A 26 -8.72 7.50 24.23
CA ASP A 26 -9.22 8.49 23.28
C ASP A 26 -8.57 8.13 21.95
N SER A 27 -9.18 7.15 21.28
CA SER A 27 -8.79 6.67 19.97
C SER A 27 -8.59 7.91 19.13
N LEU A 28 -7.38 8.10 18.61
CA LEU A 28 -7.16 8.98 17.47
C LEU A 28 -8.24 8.58 16.47
N VAL A 29 -9.28 9.40 16.36
CA VAL A 29 -10.35 9.17 15.41
C VAL A 29 -9.62 9.08 14.09
N ALA A 30 -9.69 7.92 13.43
CA ALA A 30 -9.02 7.72 12.15
C ALA A 30 -9.39 8.94 11.29
N PRO A 31 -8.40 9.68 10.77
CA PRO A 31 -8.69 10.93 10.09
C PRO A 31 -9.72 10.66 9.00
N GLU A 32 -10.84 11.39 9.03
CA GLU A 32 -11.81 11.33 7.94
C GLU A 32 -11.09 11.82 6.69
N SER A 33 -11.12 11.03 5.61
CA SER A 33 -10.62 11.51 4.32
C SER A 33 -11.44 12.73 3.91
N THR A 34 -10.77 13.80 3.53
CA THR A 34 -11.44 15.03 3.07
C THR A 34 -11.90 14.93 1.61
N THR A 35 -11.68 13.80 0.95
CA THR A 35 -11.86 13.63 -0.49
C THR A 35 -13.10 12.80 -0.77
N ALA A 36 -14.05 13.36 -1.53
CA ALA A 36 -15.22 12.61 -1.99
C ALA A 36 -14.79 11.45 -2.91
N PRO A 37 -15.49 10.30 -2.88
CA PRO A 37 -15.15 9.17 -3.74
C PRO A 37 -15.31 9.54 -5.23
N PRO A 38 -14.40 9.06 -6.10
CA PRO A 38 -14.47 9.30 -7.53
C PRO A 38 -15.68 8.60 -8.16
N PRO A 39 -16.14 9.04 -9.36
CA PRO A 39 -17.11 8.29 -10.14
C PRO A 39 -16.57 6.88 -10.46
N GLY A 40 -17.26 5.84 -9.98
CA GLY A 40 -16.80 4.45 -10.10
C GLY A 40 -16.21 3.84 -8.82
N GLY A 41 -16.01 4.67 -7.78
CA GLY A 41 -15.46 4.25 -6.50
C GLY A 41 -13.93 4.20 -6.50
N TRP A 42 -13.35 4.16 -5.30
CA TRP A 42 -11.91 4.10 -5.11
C TRP A 42 -11.34 2.75 -5.56
N LEU A 43 -10.18 2.81 -6.19
CA LEU A 43 -9.40 1.65 -6.59
C LEU A 43 -8.48 1.22 -5.44
N PRO A 44 -8.39 -0.08 -5.17
CA PRO A 44 -7.55 -0.62 -4.11
C PRO A 44 -6.06 -0.54 -4.46
N CYS A 45 -5.24 -0.15 -3.49
CA CYS A 45 -3.79 -0.23 -3.63
C CYS A 45 -3.36 -1.71 -3.77
N PRO A 46 -2.55 -2.08 -4.77
CA PRO A 46 -2.12 -3.47 -4.92
C PRO A 46 -1.19 -3.94 -3.78
N CYS A 47 -0.49 -3.02 -3.12
CA CYS A 47 0.40 -3.34 -2.02
C CYS A 47 -0.36 -3.66 -0.71
N CYS A 48 -1.30 -2.82 -0.28
CA CYS A 48 -1.98 -2.98 1.02
C CYS A 48 -3.48 -3.34 0.93
N GLY A 49 -4.08 -3.28 -0.26
CA GLY A 49 -5.48 -3.60 -0.50
C GLY A 49 -6.50 -2.52 -0.09
N HIS A 50 -6.06 -1.44 0.56
CA HIS A 50 -6.97 -0.34 0.94
C HIS A 50 -7.39 0.49 -0.27
N GLN A 51 -8.67 0.83 -0.31
CA GLN A 51 -9.27 1.72 -1.31
C GLN A 51 -8.67 3.13 -1.20
N MET A 52 -7.99 3.60 -2.25
CA MET A 52 -7.26 4.88 -2.22
C MET A 52 -7.15 5.56 -3.59
N PHE A 53 -7.02 4.84 -4.69
CA PHE A 53 -6.71 5.50 -5.98
C PHE A 53 -7.97 5.96 -6.70
N GLY A 54 -7.94 7.21 -7.18
CA GLY A 54 -9.08 7.82 -7.87
C GLY A 54 -9.30 7.29 -9.28
N GLU A 55 -8.20 6.95 -9.94
CA GLU A 55 -8.11 6.55 -11.33
C GLU A 55 -6.94 5.56 -11.50
N MET A 56 -7.07 4.59 -12.41
CA MET A 56 -5.97 3.66 -12.72
C MET A 56 -4.88 4.38 -13.52
N GLY A 57 -3.62 4.22 -13.12
CA GLY A 57 -2.48 4.83 -13.79
C GLY A 57 -2.31 6.32 -13.49
N SER A 58 -2.80 6.78 -12.34
CA SER A 58 -2.62 8.16 -11.88
C SER A 58 -1.21 8.41 -11.32
N TYR A 59 -0.45 7.34 -11.04
CA TYR A 59 0.85 7.38 -10.36
C TYR A 59 0.76 7.95 -8.94
N ASP A 60 -0.42 7.85 -8.32
CA ASP A 60 -0.63 8.30 -6.95
C ASP A 60 0.16 7.44 -5.96
N ILE A 61 0.62 8.07 -4.88
CA ILE A 61 1.29 7.39 -3.76
C ILE A 61 0.26 7.04 -2.70
N CYS A 62 0.16 5.76 -2.35
CA CYS A 62 -0.73 5.29 -1.31
C CYS A 62 -0.32 5.83 0.06
N SER A 63 -1.18 6.61 0.70
CA SER A 63 -0.95 7.18 2.04
C SER A 63 -0.85 6.11 3.16
N VAL A 64 -1.38 4.90 2.90
CA VAL A 64 -1.42 3.80 3.88
C VAL A 64 -0.13 2.99 3.89
N CYS A 65 0.51 2.78 2.75
CA CYS A 65 1.71 1.93 2.64
C CYS A 65 2.89 2.57 1.89
N PHE A 66 2.71 3.76 1.33
CA PHE A 66 3.69 4.50 0.53
C PHE A 66 4.04 3.87 -0.83
N TRP A 67 3.23 2.95 -1.35
CA TRP A 67 3.39 2.39 -2.70
C TRP A 67 2.93 3.40 -3.76
N GLU A 68 3.78 3.72 -4.73
CA GLU A 68 3.40 4.49 -5.93
C GLU A 68 2.72 3.57 -6.94
N GLU A 69 1.55 3.97 -7.44
CA GLU A 69 0.83 3.18 -8.44
C GLU A 69 1.65 3.03 -9.72
N ASP A 70 1.94 1.78 -10.09
CA ASP A 70 2.74 1.44 -11.26
C ASP A 70 2.09 0.26 -11.99
N LEU A 71 1.49 0.54 -13.16
CA LEU A 71 0.84 -0.46 -14.01
C LEU A 71 1.84 -1.53 -14.51
N ALA A 72 3.11 -1.17 -14.70
CA ALA A 72 4.15 -2.13 -15.09
C ALA A 72 4.43 -3.10 -13.93
N GLN A 73 4.56 -2.61 -12.71
CA GLN A 73 4.72 -3.47 -11.52
C GLN A 73 3.42 -4.22 -11.16
N LEU A 74 2.25 -3.75 -11.60
CA LEU A 74 1.00 -4.51 -11.48
C LEU A 74 0.95 -5.70 -12.47
N ARG A 75 1.45 -5.50 -13.70
CA ARG A 75 1.55 -6.55 -14.72
C ARG A 75 2.70 -7.54 -14.46
N TRP A 76 3.81 -7.03 -13.93
CA TRP A 76 5.06 -7.77 -13.68
C TRP A 76 5.49 -7.58 -12.23
N PRO A 77 4.86 -8.28 -11.28
CA PRO A 77 4.99 -7.97 -9.85
C PRO A 77 6.36 -8.26 -9.23
N TRP A 78 7.24 -8.96 -9.95
CA TRP A 78 8.65 -9.15 -9.58
C TRP A 78 9.60 -8.13 -10.21
N SER A 79 9.13 -7.25 -11.09
CA SER A 79 9.98 -6.22 -11.66
C SER A 79 10.19 -5.06 -10.69
N PHE A 80 11.32 -4.38 -10.87
CA PHE A 80 11.51 -3.04 -10.36
C PHE A 80 10.83 -2.04 -11.32
N GLY A 81 10.48 -0.86 -10.81
CA GLY A 81 9.73 0.15 -11.56
C GLY A 81 9.87 1.50 -10.87
N ALA A 82 8.75 2.23 -10.75
CA ALA A 82 8.70 3.46 -9.95
C ALA A 82 9.12 3.22 -8.49
N ASN A 83 8.79 2.03 -7.97
CA ASN A 83 9.15 1.61 -6.62
C ASN A 83 10.50 0.88 -6.61
N ALA A 84 11.31 1.15 -5.58
CA ALA A 84 12.65 0.56 -5.43
C ALA A 84 12.64 -0.94 -5.06
N VAL A 85 11.50 -1.44 -4.58
CA VAL A 85 11.25 -2.87 -4.38
C VAL A 85 10.14 -3.34 -5.31
N CYS A 86 10.10 -4.65 -5.59
CA CYS A 86 9.02 -5.24 -6.37
C CYS A 86 7.71 -5.30 -5.56
N LEU A 87 6.57 -5.46 -6.25
CA LEU A 87 5.25 -5.48 -5.60
C LEU A 87 5.11 -6.65 -4.60
N VAL A 88 5.70 -7.81 -4.91
CA VAL A 88 5.67 -8.97 -4.00
C VAL A 88 6.39 -8.68 -2.68
N ASP A 89 7.54 -8.01 -2.75
CA ASP A 89 8.29 -7.65 -1.53
C ASP A 89 7.64 -6.50 -0.79
N ALA A 90 7.06 -5.53 -1.49
CA ALA A 90 6.26 -4.47 -0.87
C ALA A 90 5.06 -5.01 -0.07
N GLN A 91 4.35 -6.02 -0.60
CA GLN A 91 3.26 -6.69 0.13
C GLN A 91 3.76 -7.35 1.42
N ARG A 92 4.89 -8.06 1.36
CA ARG A 92 5.51 -8.70 2.54
C ARG A 92 5.97 -7.66 3.56
N ASN A 93 6.56 -6.58 3.10
CA ASN A 93 7.02 -5.46 3.91
C ASN A 93 5.85 -4.78 4.63
N TYR A 94 4.76 -4.51 3.92
CA TYR A 94 3.55 -3.94 4.50
C TYR A 94 2.96 -4.85 5.58
N GLN A 95 2.88 -6.17 5.32
CA GLN A 95 2.43 -7.13 6.32
C GLN A 95 3.34 -7.20 7.56
N ARG A 96 4.64 -6.91 7.40
CA ARG A 96 5.62 -7.00 8.48
C ARG A 96 5.68 -5.74 9.35
N PHE A 97 5.62 -4.56 8.74
CA PHE A 97 5.84 -3.29 9.46
C PHE A 97 4.94 -2.13 9.01
N GLY A 98 3.99 -2.34 8.08
CA GLY A 98 2.99 -1.34 7.73
C GLY A 98 3.40 -0.32 6.66
N ALA A 99 4.54 -0.52 5.98
CA ALA A 99 4.96 0.29 4.83
C ALA A 99 5.57 -0.60 3.74
N MET A 100 5.69 -0.10 2.52
CA MET A 100 6.27 -0.84 1.40
C MET A 100 7.79 -1.00 1.51
N GLU A 101 8.45 -0.10 2.25
CA GLU A 101 9.87 -0.17 2.68
C GLU A 101 10.03 0.48 4.06
N GLU A 102 10.98 0.00 4.89
CA GLU A 102 11.18 0.51 6.27
C GLU A 102 11.50 2.02 6.31
N ARG A 103 12.21 2.54 5.29
CA ARG A 103 12.56 3.97 5.19
C ARG A 103 11.33 4.89 5.09
N PHE A 104 10.17 4.36 4.74
CA PHE A 104 8.93 5.12 4.58
C PHE A 104 7.97 5.03 5.78
N LEU A 105 8.36 4.38 6.88
CA LEU A 105 7.53 4.27 8.09
C LEU A 105 7.03 5.62 8.63
N ARG A 106 7.81 6.69 8.47
CA ARG A 106 7.43 8.06 8.89
C ARG A 106 6.52 8.79 7.91
N HIS A 107 6.20 8.17 6.78
CA HIS A 107 5.42 8.76 5.68
C HIS A 107 4.09 8.05 5.44
N VAL A 108 3.76 7.03 6.25
CA VAL A 108 2.49 6.30 6.19
C VAL A 108 1.58 6.69 7.35
N ARG A 109 0.29 6.41 7.18
CA ARG A 109 -0.72 6.50 8.24
C ARG A 109 -1.63 5.28 8.25
N PRO A 110 -2.37 5.03 9.34
CA PRO A 110 -3.48 4.09 9.29
C PRO A 110 -4.49 4.45 8.18
N PRO A 111 -5.20 3.47 7.61
CA PRO A 111 -6.29 3.72 6.67
C PRO A 111 -7.40 4.55 7.32
N ALA A 112 -7.98 5.48 6.56
CA ALA A 112 -9.15 6.24 6.98
C ALA A 112 -10.40 5.36 6.99
N GLN A 113 -11.49 5.85 7.60
CA GLN A 113 -12.75 5.10 7.69
C GLN A 113 -13.35 4.77 6.31
N ASP A 114 -13.14 5.64 5.33
CA ASP A 114 -13.61 5.51 3.95
C ASP A 114 -12.56 4.91 2.99
N GLU A 115 -11.46 4.39 3.54
CA GLU A 115 -10.44 3.63 2.81
C GLU A 115 -10.46 2.15 3.25
N PRO A 116 -11.60 1.45 3.15
CA PRO A 116 -11.69 0.07 3.63
C PRO A 116 -10.73 -0.83 2.85
N LEU A 117 -10.27 -1.89 3.51
CA LEU A 117 -9.61 -3.00 2.83
C LEU A 117 -10.61 -3.63 1.86
N ASP A 118 -10.20 -3.81 0.60
CA ASP A 118 -11.00 -4.55 -0.36
C ASP A 118 -11.21 -5.99 0.14
N PRO A 119 -12.47 -6.45 0.30
CA PRO A 119 -12.79 -7.74 0.93
C PRO A 119 -12.25 -8.94 0.16
N GLU A 120 -11.95 -8.80 -1.13
CA GLU A 120 -11.36 -9.87 -1.94
C GLU A 120 -9.83 -9.79 -2.01
N TRP A 121 -9.22 -8.70 -1.52
CA TRP A 121 -7.78 -8.50 -1.64
C TRP A 121 -7.01 -9.57 -0.88
N ARG A 122 -5.94 -10.03 -1.52
CA ARG A 122 -4.97 -10.96 -0.95
C ARG A 122 -3.60 -10.70 -1.56
N PRO A 123 -2.51 -11.03 -0.84
CA PRO A 123 -1.18 -11.04 -1.41
C PRO A 123 -1.09 -11.96 -2.65
N ILE A 124 -0.08 -11.69 -3.46
CA ILE A 124 0.27 -12.54 -4.60
C ILE A 124 0.70 -13.91 -4.09
N ASP A 125 0.09 -14.95 -4.65
CA ASP A 125 0.42 -16.35 -4.40
C ASP A 125 1.02 -16.96 -5.67
N PRO A 126 2.35 -17.18 -5.73
CA PRO A 126 3.01 -17.72 -6.93
C PRO A 126 2.58 -19.15 -7.30
N SER A 127 1.89 -19.86 -6.39
CA SER A 127 1.34 -21.18 -6.67
C SER A 127 -0.04 -21.12 -7.34
N ARG A 128 -0.67 -19.93 -7.37
CA ARG A 128 -2.02 -19.70 -7.90
C ARG A 128 -2.06 -18.68 -9.03
N ASP A 129 -1.23 -17.64 -8.95
CA ASP A 129 -1.33 -16.47 -9.81
C ASP A 129 -0.34 -16.55 -10.98
N SER A 130 -0.84 -16.36 -12.20
CA SER A 130 -0.03 -16.35 -13.43
C SER A 130 0.29 -14.92 -13.85
N PHE A 131 1.58 -14.58 -13.84
CA PHE A 131 2.06 -13.28 -14.32
C PHE A 131 3.03 -13.43 -15.49
N GLU A 132 3.09 -12.38 -16.29
CA GLU A 132 4.09 -12.25 -17.35
C GLU A 132 5.42 -11.75 -16.79
N THR A 133 6.43 -11.66 -17.66
CA THR A 133 7.69 -10.98 -17.35
C THR A 133 7.84 -9.75 -18.26
N PRO A 134 8.74 -8.80 -17.95
CA PRO A 134 9.00 -7.67 -18.84
C PRO A 134 9.45 -8.05 -20.27
N SER A 135 9.87 -9.31 -20.47
CA SER A 135 10.23 -9.84 -21.80
C SER A 135 9.02 -10.32 -22.63
N SER A 136 7.84 -10.41 -22.02
CA SER A 136 6.60 -10.82 -22.68
C SER A 136 6.10 -9.75 -23.65
N SER A 137 5.71 -10.16 -24.86
CA SER A 137 5.24 -9.25 -25.93
C SER A 137 3.72 -9.17 -26.05
N GLY A 138 2.96 -9.60 -25.04
CA GLY A 138 1.50 -9.58 -25.06
C GLY A 138 0.95 -8.15 -25.11
N ALA A 139 -0.20 -7.96 -25.75
CA ALA A 139 -0.93 -6.69 -25.67
C ALA A 139 -1.36 -6.41 -24.22
N TRP A 140 -1.54 -5.13 -23.86
CA TRP A 140 -2.19 -4.76 -22.60
C TRP A 140 -3.70 -5.03 -22.70
N PRO A 141 -4.39 -5.34 -21.59
CA PRO A 141 -5.85 -5.44 -21.61
C PRO A 141 -6.45 -4.05 -21.87
N GLU A 142 -7.60 -3.99 -22.56
CA GLU A 142 -8.32 -2.73 -22.78
C GLU A 142 -8.82 -2.13 -21.46
N ASP A 143 -9.29 -2.99 -20.55
CA ASP A 143 -9.62 -2.64 -19.17
C ASP A 143 -8.43 -2.98 -18.25
N LEU A 144 -7.72 -1.94 -17.79
CA LEU A 144 -6.55 -2.09 -16.94
C LEU A 144 -6.87 -2.66 -15.55
N SER A 145 -8.13 -2.58 -15.10
CA SER A 145 -8.54 -3.20 -13.83
C SER A 145 -8.45 -4.73 -13.88
N ALA A 146 -8.41 -5.32 -15.09
CA ALA A 146 -8.18 -6.74 -15.30
C ALA A 146 -6.77 -7.20 -14.91
N LEU A 147 -5.87 -6.29 -14.50
CA LEU A 147 -4.56 -6.62 -13.95
C LEU A 147 -4.61 -7.00 -12.44
N TYR A 148 -5.72 -6.75 -11.74
CA TYR A 148 -5.85 -7.12 -10.33
C TYR A 148 -6.02 -8.65 -10.15
N TRP A 149 -4.95 -9.33 -9.74
CA TRP A 149 -4.87 -10.80 -9.65
C TRP A 149 -5.86 -11.45 -8.67
N TRP A 150 -6.34 -10.70 -7.68
CA TRP A 150 -7.33 -11.24 -6.74
C TRP A 150 -8.75 -11.23 -7.30
N ARG A 151 -9.01 -10.43 -8.34
CA ARG A 151 -10.35 -10.27 -8.91
C ARG A 151 -10.78 -11.46 -9.77
N PRO A 152 -12.10 -11.76 -9.83
CA PRO A 152 -12.65 -12.68 -10.82
C PRO A 152 -12.33 -12.31 -12.27
N THR A 153 -12.15 -11.03 -12.56
CA THR A 153 -11.85 -10.46 -13.88
C THR A 153 -10.36 -10.46 -14.25
N PHE A 154 -9.49 -11.02 -13.40
CA PHE A 154 -8.06 -11.07 -13.71
C PHE A 154 -7.79 -11.73 -15.06
N TRP A 155 -7.16 -11.00 -15.97
CA TRP A 155 -7.00 -11.39 -17.38
C TRP A 155 -6.23 -12.69 -17.63
N ARG A 156 -5.45 -13.15 -16.64
CA ARG A 156 -4.67 -14.40 -16.69
C ARG A 156 -5.14 -15.43 -15.66
N ARG A 157 -6.38 -15.31 -15.17
CA ARG A 157 -6.93 -16.18 -14.11
C ARG A 157 -6.90 -17.67 -14.46
N ASP A 158 -7.13 -18.01 -15.72
CA ASP A 158 -7.21 -19.40 -16.18
C ASP A 158 -5.86 -19.93 -16.72
N GLU A 159 -4.82 -19.10 -16.68
CA GLU A 159 -3.47 -19.47 -17.10
C GLU A 159 -2.75 -20.24 -15.99
N GLN A 160 -1.82 -21.12 -16.38
CA GLN A 160 -1.02 -21.83 -15.39
C GLN A 160 -0.13 -20.85 -14.61
N PRO A 161 0.04 -21.03 -13.29
CA PRO A 161 0.95 -20.22 -12.49
C PRO A 161 2.36 -20.26 -13.08
N THR A 162 2.96 -19.09 -13.22
CA THR A 162 4.34 -18.96 -13.67
C THR A 162 5.25 -19.01 -12.44
N ALA A 163 6.34 -19.78 -12.54
CA ALA A 163 7.33 -19.78 -11.46
C ALA A 163 7.87 -18.35 -11.28
N PRO A 164 8.08 -17.90 -10.03
CA PRO A 164 8.73 -16.62 -9.79
C PRO A 164 10.11 -16.63 -10.46
N PRO A 165 10.61 -15.46 -10.94
CA PRO A 165 11.97 -15.38 -11.44
C PRO A 165 12.95 -15.84 -10.36
N ALA A 166 14.06 -16.45 -10.80
CA ALA A 166 15.12 -16.85 -9.88
C ALA A 166 15.55 -15.64 -9.03
N PRO A 167 15.84 -15.82 -7.73
CA PRO A 167 16.35 -14.74 -6.90
C PRO A 167 17.57 -14.11 -7.58
N ILE A 168 17.59 -12.78 -7.66
CA ILE A 168 18.80 -12.07 -8.09
C ILE A 168 19.84 -12.34 -7.00
N GLN A 169 20.90 -13.06 -7.35
CA GLN A 169 22.04 -13.25 -6.46
C GLN A 169 22.77 -11.90 -6.41
N GLU A 170 22.77 -11.26 -5.24
CA GLU A 170 23.59 -10.07 -4.95
C GLU A 170 25.08 -10.39 -4.89
#